data_AF-A0A7W0KNL5-F1
#
_entry.id   AF-A0A7W0KNL5-F1
#
_cell.length_a   1.000
_cell.length_b   1.000
_cell.length_c   1.000
_cell.angle_alpha   90.00
_cell.angle_beta   90.00
_cell.angle_gamma   90.00
#
_symmetry.space_group_name_H-M   'P 1'
#
loop_
_entity.id
_entity.type
_entity.pdbx_description
1 polymer ?
#
loop_
_entity_poly.entity_id
_entity_poly.type
_entity_poly.pdbx_seq_one_letter_code
_entity_poly.pdbx_strand_id
1 'polypeptide(L)' 'MSAEPHFTRLPHSHPATPQRRAEILAAPGFGNYFTDHMVEVRWTDGRGWHDPEIGPYRPLTLDPAARVLHYGQ' A
#
# COMPACT_ATOMS: atom_id res chain seq x y z
N MET A 1 -11.82 -16.38 -20.21
CA MET A 1 -11.18 -15.04 -20.25
C MET A 1 -11.34 -14.44 -18.86
N SER A 2 -10.28 -14.34 -18.07
CA SER A 2 -10.35 -13.59 -16.80
C SER A 2 -10.47 -12.11 -17.14
N ALA A 3 -11.44 -11.41 -16.54
CA ALA A 3 -11.50 -9.97 -16.63
C ALA A 3 -10.24 -9.36 -15.99
N GLU A 4 -9.74 -8.26 -16.57
CA GLU A 4 -8.63 -7.52 -15.96
C GLU A 4 -9.06 -6.94 -14.61
N PRO A 5 -8.22 -7.00 -13.57
CA PRO A 5 -8.54 -6.41 -12.29
C PRO A 5 -8.61 -4.88 -12.41
N HIS A 6 -9.79 -4.31 -12.13
CA HIS A 6 -10.01 -2.87 -12.12
C HIS A 6 -9.63 -2.28 -10.76
N PHE A 7 -8.60 -1.43 -10.72
CA PHE A 7 -8.14 -0.75 -9.49
C PHE A 7 -8.88 0.57 -9.26
N THR A 8 -9.45 0.73 -8.07
CA THR A 8 -9.91 2.03 -7.60
C THR A 8 -8.71 2.91 -7.29
N ARG A 9 -8.71 4.16 -7.78
CA ARG A 9 -7.62 5.13 -7.53
C ARG A 9 -8.06 6.18 -6.53
N LEU A 10 -7.42 6.18 -5.36
CA LEU A 10 -7.65 7.18 -4.31
C LEU A 10 -6.69 8.36 -4.51
N PRO A 11 -7.18 9.61 -4.48
CA PRO A 11 -6.32 10.77 -4.66
C PRO A 11 -5.38 10.97 -3.47
N HIS A 12 -4.14 11.38 -3.75
CA HIS A 12 -3.19 11.82 -2.73
C HIS A 12 -3.06 13.35 -2.76
N SER A 13 -3.58 14.01 -1.73
CA SER A 13 -3.62 15.48 -1.66
C SER A 13 -2.29 16.11 -1.27
N HIS A 14 -1.34 15.34 -0.72
CA HIS A 14 -0.08 15.86 -0.20
C HIS A 14 1.13 14.97 -0.57
N PRO A 15 1.42 14.74 -1.87
CA PRO A 15 2.60 14.01 -2.30
C PRO A 15 3.89 14.73 -1.91
N ALA A 16 4.97 13.97 -1.75
CA ALA A 16 6.30 14.51 -1.55
C ALA A 16 6.65 15.52 -2.66
N THR A 17 7.15 16.67 -2.25
CA THR A 17 7.62 17.69 -3.20
C THR A 17 8.76 17.12 -4.06
N PRO A 18 8.93 17.61 -5.30
CA PRO A 18 10.05 17.19 -6.13
C PRO A 18 11.41 17.36 -5.44
N GLN A 19 11.57 18.42 -4.65
CA GLN A 19 12.77 18.71 -3.87
C GLN A 19 12.98 17.65 -2.79
N ARG A 20 11.94 17.35 -1.99
CA ARG A 20 12.04 16.34 -0.94
C ARG A 20 12.35 14.96 -1.53
N ARG A 21 11.73 14.62 -2.64
CA ARG A 21 12.01 13.38 -3.36
C ARG A 21 13.46 13.33 -3.86
N ALA A 22 14.00 14.43 -4.40
CA ALA A 22 15.38 14.52 -4.83
C ALA A 22 16.38 14.36 -3.66
N GLU A 23 16.12 14.98 -2.51
CA GLU A 23 16.92 14.80 -1.29
C GLU A 23 16.98 13.34 -0.85
N ILE A 24 15.82 12.65 -0.81
CA ILE A 24 15.74 11.23 -0.45
C ILE A 24 16.52 10.38 -1.46
N LEU A 25 16.36 10.65 -2.76
CA LEU A 25 17.01 9.88 -3.82
C LEU A 25 18.54 10.07 -3.88
N ALA A 26 19.08 11.14 -3.30
CA ALA A 26 20.52 11.36 -3.23
C ALA A 26 21.24 10.37 -2.30
N ALA A 27 20.58 9.92 -1.22
CA ALA A 27 21.11 8.94 -0.28
C ALA A 27 19.99 8.14 0.41
N PRO A 28 19.28 7.26 -0.31
CA PRO A 28 18.06 6.62 0.21
C PRO A 28 18.33 5.50 1.25
N GLY A 29 19.53 4.91 1.23
CA GLY A 29 19.79 3.67 1.97
C GLY A 29 18.90 2.52 1.50
N PHE A 30 18.54 1.60 2.41
CA PHE A 30 17.64 0.48 2.12
C PHE A 30 16.52 0.41 3.17
N GLY A 31 15.26 0.43 2.74
CA GLY A 31 14.09 0.27 3.62
C GLY A 31 13.74 1.48 4.51
N ASN A 32 14.38 2.64 4.31
CA ASN A 32 14.17 3.82 5.16
C ASN A 32 13.05 4.76 4.69
N TYR A 33 12.73 4.75 3.39
CA TYR A 33 11.78 5.65 2.76
C TYR A 33 10.86 4.88 1.81
N PHE A 34 9.61 5.31 1.74
CA PHE A 34 8.57 4.71 0.89
C PHE A 34 8.02 5.77 -0.08
N THR A 35 7.43 5.31 -1.19
CA THR A 35 6.77 6.18 -2.16
C THR A 35 5.46 6.74 -1.65
N ASP A 36 4.95 7.78 -2.30
CA ASP A 36 3.70 8.47 -1.93
C ASP A 36 2.45 7.59 -1.95
N HIS A 37 2.49 6.47 -2.70
CA HIS A 37 1.36 5.59 -2.88
C HIS A 37 1.70 4.15 -2.50
N MET A 38 0.67 3.40 -2.12
CA MET A 38 0.68 1.96 -1.89
C MET A 38 -0.53 1.31 -2.56
N VAL A 39 -0.46 -0.02 -2.73
CA VAL A 39 -1.57 -0.84 -3.21
C VAL A 39 -2.12 -1.68 -2.06
N GLU A 40 -3.45 -1.71 -1.92
CA GLU A 40 -4.17 -2.58 -0.99
C GLU A 40 -5.12 -3.48 -1.80
N VAL A 41 -5.17 -4.77 -1.48
CA VAL A 41 -6.14 -5.70 -2.06
C VAL A 41 -6.68 -6.60 -0.96
N ARG A 42 -8.00 -6.72 -0.87
CA ARG A 42 -8.65 -7.55 0.15
C ARG A 42 -8.75 -8.99 -0.33
N TRP A 43 -8.48 -9.93 0.59
CA TRP A 43 -8.83 -11.33 0.41
C TRP A 43 -9.81 -11.74 1.49
N THR A 44 -10.89 -12.42 1.09
CA THR A 44 -11.80 -13.11 2.02
C THR A 44 -12.10 -14.48 1.51
N ASP A 45 -12.26 -15.42 2.44
CA ASP A 45 -12.67 -16.78 2.12
C ASP A 45 -14.00 -16.78 1.36
N GLY A 46 -14.13 -17.66 0.37
CA GLY A 46 -15.29 -17.73 -0.53
C GLY A 46 -15.41 -16.61 -1.60
N ARG A 47 -14.76 -15.45 -1.44
CA ARG A 47 -14.75 -14.36 -2.46
C ARG A 47 -13.42 -14.28 -3.23
N GLY A 48 -12.32 -14.70 -2.62
CA GLY A 48 -10.98 -14.54 -3.18
C GLY A 48 -10.47 -13.10 -3.10
N TRP A 49 -9.58 -12.70 -4.01
CA TRP A 49 -9.07 -11.34 -4.11
C TRP A 49 -10.11 -10.39 -4.69
N HIS A 50 -10.30 -9.24 -4.06
CA HIS A 50 -11.29 -8.25 -4.47
C HIS A 50 -10.94 -6.86 -3.93
N ASP A 51 -11.71 -5.86 -4.36
CA ASP A 51 -11.58 -4.45 -3.98
C ASP A 51 -10.12 -3.94 -4.05
N PRO A 52 -9.44 -4.06 -5.20
CA PRO A 52 -8.08 -3.57 -5.35
C PRO A 52 -8.07 -2.03 -5.40
N GLU A 53 -7.19 -1.43 -4.60
CA GLU A 53 -7.05 0.02 -4.46
C GLU A 53 -5.59 0.44 -4.63
N ILE A 54 -5.37 1.56 -5.32
CA ILE A 54 -4.11 2.32 -5.27
C ILE A 54 -4.39 3.67 -4.65
N GLY A 55 -3.64 4.04 -3.61
CA GLY A 55 -3.89 5.25 -2.84
C GLY A 55 -2.68 5.72 -2.03
N PRO A 56 -2.83 6.76 -1.21
CA PRO A 56 -1.77 7.27 -0.35
C PRO A 56 -1.12 6.18 0.52
N TYR A 57 0.20 6.22 0.67
CA TYR A 57 0.88 5.42 1.68
C TYR A 57 0.37 5.81 3.08
N ARG A 58 -0.10 4.85 3.86
CA ARG A 58 -0.75 5.08 5.16
C ARG A 58 -0.53 3.93 6.14
N PRO A 59 -0.68 4.17 7.46
CA PRO A 59 -0.67 3.09 8.45
C PRO A 59 -1.72 2.02 8.15
N LEU A 60 -1.34 0.76 8.32
CA LEU A 60 -2.28 -0.36 8.27
C LEU A 60 -3.09 -0.40 9.57
N THR A 61 -4.40 -0.56 9.45
CA THR A 61 -5.29 -0.83 10.60
C THR A 61 -5.50 -2.34 10.69
N LEU A 62 -5.05 -2.94 11.80
CA LEU A 62 -5.15 -4.38 12.03
C LEU A 62 -5.80 -4.63 13.39
N ASP A 63 -6.60 -5.69 13.46
CA ASP A 63 -7.05 -6.23 14.74
C ASP A 63 -5.85 -6.74 15.55
N PRO A 64 -5.77 -6.49 16.88
CA PRO A 64 -4.67 -7.00 17.70
C PRO A 64 -4.51 -8.53 17.66
N ALA A 65 -5.57 -9.28 17.36
CA ALA A 65 -5.57 -10.73 17.20
C ALA A 65 -5.27 -11.18 15.75
N ALA A 66 -4.92 -10.27 14.83
CA ALA A 66 -4.56 -10.62 13.46
C ALA A 66 -3.39 -11.62 13.44
N ARG A 67 -3.56 -12.76 12.74
CA ARG A 67 -2.61 -13.88 12.77
C ARG A 67 -1.16 -13.51 12.43
N VAL A 68 -0.97 -12.51 11.55
CA VAL A 68 0.38 -12.01 11.19
C VAL A 68 1.16 -11.53 12.42
N LEU A 69 0.47 -11.04 13.45
CA LEU A 69 1.07 -10.54 14.69
C LEU A 69 1.37 -11.64 15.72
N HIS A 70 0.83 -12.85 15.55
CA HIS A 70 0.97 -13.96 16.51
C HIS A 70 1.73 -15.15 15.96
N TYR A 71 1.54 -15.44 14.67
CA TYR A 71 1.98 -16.69 14.04
C TYR A 71 2.75 -16.48 12.73
N GLY A 72 3.02 -15.23 12.32
CA GLY A 72 3.81 -14.92 11.13
C GLY A 72 3.26 -15.53 9.82
N GLN A 73 1.95 -15.75 9.75
CA GLN A 73 1.28 -16.28 8.56
C GLN A 73 1.09 -15.22 7.48
#